data_AF-A0A348UPW1-F1
#
_entry.id   AF-A0A348UPW1-F1
#
_cell.length_a   1.000
_cell.length_b   1.000
_cell.length_c   1.000
_cell.angle_alpha   90.00
_cell.angle_beta   90.00
_cell.angle_gamma   90.00
#
_symmetry.space_group_name_H-M   'P 1'
#
loop_
_entity.id
_entity.type
_entity.pdbx_description
1 polymer ?
#
loop_
_entity_poly.entity_id
_entity_poly.type
_entity_poly.pdbx_seq_one_letter_code
_entity_poly.pdbx_strand_id
1 'polypeptide(L)'
;PEGTLSSPGIANRTGYCGYRFAPETEMYLARNRWLSPPFGRWIERDPLGYVDGMNLYEFLRCQIFKRQDAAGTETIEVEFNAFIPGRLGVWLPEPFLVGQWMLSGSVFQFRTDARDFGGGSSRLKTVATIDSRDIGDPAACCARRGGLHAVSTSVGASHRLSLKPSNDPMAMLRSMTVKSQTAIPTTRSDTRTDGHCWTKICAAAEAAYPFEPMSPSIDYSICWTFTVAERDRVTVTLEGEHNQFPNYEGLVHSPLHYQQYMFDTAGTGPGFWNLSLWHSFAGLGISFEAETSPCCP
;
A
#
# COMPACT_ATOMS: atom_id res chain seq x y z
N PRO A 1 6.86 -9.99 -33.06
CA PRO A 1 5.70 -10.85 -33.36
C PRO A 1 4.71 -10.08 -34.22
N GLU A 2 4.73 -10.33 -35.53
CA GLU A 2 3.65 -9.90 -36.43
C GLU A 2 2.34 -10.40 -35.83
N GLY A 3 1.34 -9.52 -35.70
CA GLY A 3 0.11 -9.75 -34.95
C GLY A 3 -0.84 -10.76 -35.61
N THR A 4 -0.30 -11.76 -36.30
CA THR A 4 -1.01 -12.76 -37.08
C THR A 4 -1.59 -13.80 -36.13
N LEU A 5 -2.88 -14.07 -36.31
CA LEU A 5 -3.62 -15.12 -35.61
C LEU A 5 -2.92 -16.46 -35.79
N SER A 6 -3.11 -17.37 -34.82
CA SER A 6 -2.45 -18.68 -34.74
C SER A 6 -2.68 -19.61 -35.96
N SER A 7 -3.51 -19.24 -36.92
CA SER A 7 -3.57 -19.83 -38.26
C SER A 7 -4.27 -18.89 -39.26
N PRO A 8 -3.70 -18.64 -40.45
CA PRO A 8 -4.36 -17.83 -41.50
C PRO A 8 -5.63 -18.49 -42.07
N GLY A 9 -5.84 -19.79 -41.84
CA GLY A 9 -7.02 -20.52 -42.32
C GLY A 9 -8.27 -20.34 -41.46
N ILE A 10 -8.13 -19.82 -40.24
CA ILE A 10 -9.23 -19.54 -39.32
C ILE A 10 -9.27 -18.02 -39.17
N ALA A 11 -10.13 -17.37 -39.94
CA ALA A 11 -10.28 -15.91 -39.98
C ALA A 11 -10.89 -15.35 -38.66
N ASN A 12 -10.26 -15.61 -37.52
CA ASN A 12 -10.70 -15.19 -36.21
C ASN A 12 -10.41 -13.69 -36.03
N ARG A 13 -11.43 -12.86 -36.21
CA ARG A 13 -11.28 -11.40 -36.02
C ARG A 13 -10.96 -10.99 -34.59
N THR A 14 -11.10 -11.86 -33.60
CA THR A 14 -10.82 -11.54 -32.19
C THR A 14 -9.45 -12.08 -31.80
N GLY A 15 -8.50 -11.19 -31.49
CA GLY A 15 -7.13 -11.54 -31.15
C GLY A 15 -6.71 -10.99 -29.79
N TYR A 16 -5.55 -10.33 -29.76
CA TYR A 16 -4.93 -9.77 -28.55
C TYR A 16 -5.90 -8.97 -27.67
N CYS A 17 -5.93 -9.27 -26.36
CA CYS A 17 -6.80 -8.66 -25.34
C CYS A 17 -8.31 -8.66 -25.68
N GLY A 18 -8.77 -9.58 -26.54
CA GLY A 18 -10.17 -9.61 -27.02
C GLY A 18 -10.51 -8.47 -27.99
N TYR A 19 -9.51 -7.74 -28.49
CA TYR A 19 -9.69 -6.69 -29.46
C TYR A 19 -9.92 -7.27 -30.86
N ARG A 20 -10.59 -6.48 -31.70
CA ARG A 20 -10.86 -6.88 -33.09
C ARG A 20 -9.66 -6.53 -33.97
N PHE A 21 -9.06 -7.53 -34.59
CA PHE A 21 -7.97 -7.35 -35.53
C PHE A 21 -8.51 -6.95 -36.91
N ALA A 22 -7.95 -5.88 -37.48
CA ALA A 22 -8.20 -5.43 -38.85
C ALA A 22 -7.00 -5.85 -39.73
N PRO A 23 -7.14 -6.86 -40.59
CA PRO A 23 -6.02 -7.35 -41.42
C PRO A 23 -5.56 -6.32 -42.45
N GLU A 24 -6.42 -5.40 -42.88
CA GLU A 24 -6.09 -4.39 -43.90
C GLU A 24 -5.08 -3.35 -43.39
N THR A 25 -5.06 -3.09 -42.09
CA THR A 25 -4.20 -2.08 -41.46
C THR A 25 -3.25 -2.66 -40.41
N GLU A 26 -3.34 -3.96 -40.13
CA GLU A 26 -2.61 -4.67 -39.07
C GLU A 26 -2.75 -4.03 -37.67
N MET A 27 -3.94 -3.49 -37.38
CA MET A 27 -4.24 -2.80 -36.12
C MET A 27 -5.33 -3.52 -35.33
N TYR A 28 -5.40 -3.23 -34.03
CA TYR A 28 -6.46 -3.74 -33.16
C TYR A 28 -7.42 -2.61 -32.78
N LEU A 29 -8.72 -2.84 -32.99
CA LEU A 29 -9.78 -1.98 -32.50
C LEU A 29 -10.18 -2.41 -31.09
N ALA A 30 -9.86 -1.57 -30.11
CA ALA A 30 -10.21 -1.72 -28.71
C ALA A 30 -11.42 -0.84 -28.37
N ARG A 31 -12.61 -1.23 -28.86
CA ARG A 31 -13.90 -0.51 -28.72
C ARG A 31 -13.87 0.93 -29.24
N ASN A 32 -13.24 1.83 -28.50
CA ASN A 32 -13.21 3.28 -28.71
C ASN A 32 -11.87 3.80 -29.22
N ARG A 33 -10.82 2.97 -29.35
CA ARG A 33 -9.50 3.38 -29.85
C ARG A 33 -8.83 2.31 -30.71
N TRP A 34 -7.95 2.76 -31.60
CA TRP A 34 -7.08 1.91 -32.41
C TRP A 34 -5.69 1.75 -31.81
N LEU A 35 -5.28 0.50 -31.58
CA LEU A 35 -3.95 0.11 -31.12
C LEU A 35 -3.10 -0.31 -32.33
N SER A 36 -1.88 0.21 -32.41
CA SER A 36 -0.87 -0.24 -33.36
C SER A 36 0.13 -1.19 -32.68
N PRO A 37 0.09 -2.50 -32.97
CA PRO A 37 1.07 -3.46 -32.45
C PRO A 37 2.51 -3.14 -32.85
N PRO A 38 2.83 -2.75 -34.11
CA PRO A 38 4.20 -2.41 -34.49
C PRO A 38 4.81 -1.30 -33.63
N PHE A 39 4.00 -0.31 -33.22
CA PHE A 39 4.46 0.82 -32.43
C PHE A 39 4.20 0.70 -30.92
N GLY A 40 3.50 -0.36 -30.48
CA GLY A 40 3.17 -0.63 -29.09
C GLY A 40 2.38 0.49 -28.39
N ARG A 41 1.54 1.24 -29.13
CA ARG A 41 0.86 2.45 -28.63
C ARG A 41 -0.48 2.69 -29.32
N TRP A 42 -1.32 3.51 -28.70
CA TRP A 42 -2.53 4.02 -29.36
C TRP A 42 -2.15 4.95 -30.51
N ILE A 43 -2.91 4.94 -31.61
CA ILE A 43 -2.74 5.92 -32.71
C ILE A 43 -3.59 7.18 -32.50
N GLU A 44 -4.51 7.12 -31.54
CA GLU A 44 -5.40 8.21 -31.15
C GLU A 44 -5.09 8.64 -29.70
N ARG A 45 -5.34 9.91 -29.39
CA ARG A 45 -5.24 10.42 -28.01
C ARG A 45 -6.34 9.83 -27.15
N ASP A 46 -6.07 9.61 -25.86
CA ASP A 46 -7.10 9.21 -24.90
C ASP A 46 -8.26 10.21 -24.86
N PRO A 47 -9.51 9.80 -25.16
CA PRO A 47 -10.67 10.69 -25.13
C PRO A 47 -10.99 11.18 -23.71
N LEU A 48 -10.52 10.50 -22.66
CA LEU A 48 -10.66 10.95 -21.27
C LEU A 48 -9.56 11.95 -20.87
N GLY A 49 -8.59 12.22 -21.73
CA GLY A 49 -7.48 13.12 -21.44
C GLY A 49 -6.47 12.51 -20.47
N TYR A 50 -5.97 13.31 -19.53
CA TYR A 50 -4.84 12.98 -18.65
C TYR A 50 -5.21 12.06 -17.46
N VAL A 51 -6.27 11.25 -17.58
CA VAL A 51 -6.72 10.37 -16.50
C VAL A 51 -5.71 9.26 -16.20
N ASP A 52 -5.12 8.67 -17.24
CA ASP A 52 -4.23 7.51 -17.11
C ASP A 52 -2.73 7.85 -17.11
N GLY A 53 -2.37 9.12 -17.32
CA GLY A 53 -1.00 9.64 -17.30
C GLY A 53 -0.79 10.88 -18.17
N MET A 54 0.44 11.39 -18.18
CA MET A 54 0.83 12.55 -19.03
C MET A 54 0.89 12.20 -20.53
N ASN A 55 1.07 10.92 -20.87
CA ASN A 55 1.18 10.45 -22.25
C ASN A 55 -0.16 9.89 -22.75
N LEU A 56 -0.87 10.68 -23.55
CA LEU A 56 -2.19 10.34 -24.09
C LEU A 56 -2.21 9.22 -25.14
N TYR A 57 -1.03 8.77 -25.61
CA TYR A 57 -0.88 7.67 -26.57
C TYR A 57 -0.42 6.37 -25.90
N GLU A 58 -0.19 6.40 -24.59
CA GLU A 58 0.45 5.30 -23.86
C GLU A 58 -0.47 4.06 -23.79
N PHE A 59 0.07 2.92 -24.21
CA PHE A 59 -0.61 1.63 -24.09
C PHE A 59 -0.13 0.93 -22.80
N LEU A 60 -1.05 0.67 -21.88
CA LEU A 60 -0.81 -0.08 -20.62
C LEU A 60 0.43 0.39 -19.83
N ARG A 61 0.70 1.69 -19.77
CA ARG A 61 1.87 2.27 -19.08
C ARG A 61 3.22 1.67 -19.50
N CYS A 62 3.34 1.29 -20.78
CA CYS A 62 4.51 0.58 -21.32
C CYS A 62 4.78 -0.77 -20.62
N GLN A 63 3.79 -1.36 -19.96
CA GLN A 63 3.90 -2.63 -19.21
C GLN A 63 3.05 -3.73 -19.87
N ILE A 64 3.44 -4.12 -21.08
CA ILE A 64 2.72 -5.08 -21.94
C ILE A 64 2.74 -6.51 -21.36
N PHE A 65 3.72 -6.82 -20.50
CA PHE A 65 3.93 -8.15 -19.90
C PHE A 65 3.48 -8.28 -18.43
N LYS A 66 3.17 -7.20 -17.72
CA LYS A 66 2.93 -7.27 -16.26
C LYS A 66 1.58 -7.86 -15.83
N ARG A 67 0.81 -8.50 -16.73
CA ARG A 67 -0.51 -9.07 -16.39
C ARG A 67 -0.70 -10.54 -16.76
N GLN A 68 0.35 -11.22 -17.19
CA GLN A 68 0.36 -12.68 -17.21
C GLN A 68 1.77 -13.11 -16.88
N ASP A 69 1.90 -13.68 -15.70
CA ASP A 69 3.15 -13.99 -15.02
C ASP A 69 3.97 -15.06 -15.78
N ALA A 70 4.77 -14.62 -16.75
CA ALA A 70 5.60 -15.51 -17.57
C ALA A 70 6.80 -16.11 -16.78
N ALA A 71 7.06 -15.64 -15.55
CA ALA A 71 8.11 -16.14 -14.67
C ALA A 71 7.57 -16.97 -13.49
N GLY A 72 6.25 -16.95 -13.27
CA GLY A 72 5.57 -17.64 -12.18
C GLY A 72 6.05 -17.15 -10.82
N THR A 73 5.93 -15.87 -10.47
CA THR A 73 6.05 -15.33 -9.10
C THR A 73 5.12 -14.12 -8.91
N GLU A 74 3.81 -14.33 -8.75
CA GLU A 74 2.92 -13.24 -8.31
C GLU A 74 3.16 -12.96 -6.83
N THR A 75 3.96 -11.93 -6.56
CA THR A 75 4.19 -11.44 -5.19
C THR A 75 3.01 -10.57 -4.78
N ILE A 76 2.30 -11.00 -3.74
CA ILE A 76 1.25 -10.20 -3.10
C ILE A 76 1.94 -9.33 -2.06
N GLU A 77 1.78 -8.02 -2.19
CA GLU A 77 2.27 -7.05 -1.21
C GLU A 77 1.09 -6.46 -0.45
N VAL A 78 1.20 -6.41 0.87
CA VAL A 78 0.22 -5.79 1.76
C VAL A 78 0.91 -4.73 2.60
N GLU A 79 0.21 -3.63 2.83
CA GLU A 79 0.75 -2.46 3.51
C GLU A 79 -0.22 -1.99 4.59
N PHE A 80 0.33 -1.60 5.74
CA PHE A 80 -0.41 -0.91 6.79
C PHE A 80 0.32 0.36 7.18
N ASN A 81 -0.38 1.48 7.10
CA ASN A 81 0.18 2.80 7.32
C ASN A 81 -0.49 3.49 8.49
N ALA A 82 0.31 4.15 9.31
CA ALA A 82 -0.12 5.23 10.18
C ALA A 82 0.40 6.56 9.63
N PHE A 83 -0.48 7.51 9.35
CA PHE A 83 -0.11 8.82 8.82
C PHE A 83 -0.97 9.93 9.38
N ILE A 84 -0.38 11.12 9.55
CA ILE A 84 -1.07 12.32 10.01
C ILE A 84 -1.65 13.03 8.78
N PRO A 85 -2.98 13.09 8.67
CA PRO A 85 -3.63 13.49 7.43
C PRO A 85 -3.49 15.00 7.14
N GLY A 86 -3.47 15.34 5.86
CA GLY A 86 -3.35 16.71 5.38
C GLY A 86 -4.54 17.60 5.75
N ARG A 87 -5.74 17.03 5.94
CA ARG A 87 -6.95 17.78 6.32
C ARG A 87 -6.82 18.54 7.65
N LEU A 88 -5.93 18.11 8.55
CA LEU A 88 -5.69 18.79 9.82
C LEU A 88 -4.85 20.08 9.64
N GLY A 89 -4.17 20.21 8.50
CA GLY A 89 -3.23 21.28 8.20
C GLY A 89 -1.84 20.73 7.88
N VAL A 90 -0.90 21.63 7.57
CA VAL A 90 0.49 21.25 7.27
C VAL A 90 1.35 21.26 8.51
N TRP A 91 1.16 22.25 9.39
CA TRP A 91 1.88 22.41 10.65
C TRP A 91 0.86 22.50 11.78
N LEU A 92 0.99 21.59 12.73
CA LEU A 92 0.10 21.49 13.89
C LEU A 92 0.88 21.89 15.15
N PRO A 93 0.24 22.57 16.12
CA PRO A 93 0.87 22.80 17.41
C PRO A 93 1.23 21.46 18.05
N GLU A 94 2.44 21.36 18.60
CA GLU A 94 2.79 20.15 19.36
C GLU A 94 1.87 19.98 20.56
N PRO A 95 1.42 18.74 20.85
CA PRO A 95 0.63 18.48 22.03
C PRO A 95 1.46 18.76 23.27
N PHE A 96 0.93 19.58 24.16
CA PHE A 96 1.59 19.98 25.39
C PHE A 96 1.89 18.75 26.26
N LEU A 97 3.16 18.57 26.60
CA LEU A 97 3.54 17.60 27.62
C LEU A 97 3.16 18.13 29.00
N VAL A 98 2.83 17.18 29.88
CA VAL A 98 2.45 17.39 31.27
C VAL A 98 3.44 18.36 31.95
N GLY A 99 2.93 19.49 32.47
CA GLY A 99 3.72 20.48 33.22
C GLY A 99 3.80 21.89 32.62
N GLN A 100 3.38 22.10 31.37
CA GLN A 100 3.45 23.42 30.70
C GLN A 100 2.12 24.20 30.67
N TRP A 101 1.12 23.74 31.43
CA TRP A 101 -0.22 24.35 31.55
C TRP A 101 -0.24 25.80 32.05
N MET A 102 0.91 26.31 32.54
CA MET A 102 1.07 27.68 33.03
C MET A 102 1.69 28.65 32.03
N LEU A 103 2.15 28.20 30.85
CA LEU A 103 2.91 29.05 29.91
C LEU A 103 2.30 28.99 28.50
N SER A 104 1.46 29.98 28.23
CA SER A 104 1.13 30.55 26.90
C SER A 104 1.61 29.78 25.66
N GLY A 105 0.76 28.93 25.08
CA GLY A 105 0.91 28.38 23.71
C GLY A 105 2.10 27.45 23.47
N SER A 106 1.94 26.47 22.57
CA SER A 106 3.09 25.62 22.18
C SER A 106 3.97 26.46 21.26
N VAL A 107 5.22 26.71 21.67
CA VAL A 107 6.20 27.44 20.84
C VAL A 107 6.80 26.55 19.74
N PHE A 108 6.28 25.34 19.58
CA PHE A 108 6.69 24.39 18.56
C PHE A 108 5.50 23.85 17.78
N GLN A 109 5.74 23.55 16.52
CA GLN A 109 4.80 22.86 15.64
C GLN A 109 5.47 21.64 15.04
N PHE A 110 4.70 20.59 14.80
CA PHE A 110 5.12 19.43 14.03
C PHE A 110 4.42 19.40 12.68
N ARG A 111 5.11 18.89 11.66
CA ARG A 111 4.55 18.78 10.32
C ARG A 111 3.71 17.52 10.18
N THR A 112 2.57 17.61 9.51
CA THR A 112 1.77 16.44 9.10
C THR A 112 2.42 15.69 7.92
N ASP A 113 1.85 14.55 7.52
CA ASP A 113 2.29 13.85 6.31
C ASP A 113 1.72 14.47 5.03
N ALA A 114 0.88 15.51 5.15
CA ALA A 114 0.37 16.34 4.07
C ALA A 114 -0.28 15.54 2.92
N ARG A 115 -1.05 14.52 3.26
CA ARG A 115 -1.72 13.62 2.31
C ARG A 115 -3.02 13.06 2.84
N ASP A 116 -3.77 12.41 1.96
CA ASP A 116 -4.95 11.62 2.28
C ASP A 116 -4.68 10.11 2.07
N PHE A 117 -5.72 9.30 2.24
CA PHE A 117 -5.71 7.85 2.02
C PHE A 117 -5.28 7.47 0.59
N GLY A 118 -4.73 6.26 0.44
CA GLY A 118 -4.34 5.70 -0.87
C GLY A 118 -2.84 5.46 -1.05
N GLY A 119 -2.07 5.27 0.02
CA GLY A 119 -0.62 5.05 -0.02
C GLY A 119 0.25 6.31 -0.21
N GLY A 120 1.54 6.24 0.19
CA GLY A 120 2.46 7.38 0.20
C GLY A 120 3.30 7.51 1.48
N SER A 121 3.61 8.73 1.90
CA SER A 121 4.39 9.00 3.13
C SER A 121 3.60 8.62 4.39
N SER A 122 4.27 8.02 5.37
CA SER A 122 3.64 7.55 6.61
C SER A 122 4.56 7.82 7.80
N ARG A 123 3.99 8.06 8.99
CA ARG A 123 4.76 8.09 10.25
C ARG A 123 5.36 6.73 10.53
N LEU A 124 4.56 5.69 10.34
CA LEU A 124 4.92 4.31 10.55
C LEU A 124 4.26 3.49 9.46
N LYS A 125 5.02 2.61 8.82
CA LYS A 125 4.56 1.79 7.70
C LYS A 125 5.11 0.38 7.86
N THR A 126 4.22 -0.61 7.84
CA THR A 126 4.59 -2.02 7.74
C THR A 126 4.19 -2.54 6.38
N VAL A 127 5.12 -3.22 5.71
CA VAL A 127 4.89 -3.91 4.44
C VAL A 127 5.21 -5.38 4.65
N ALA A 128 4.30 -6.25 4.22
CA ALA A 128 4.52 -7.69 4.15
C ALA A 128 4.35 -8.20 2.72
N THR A 129 5.18 -9.17 2.34
CA THR A 129 5.17 -9.78 1.00
C THR A 129 5.12 -11.29 1.09
N ILE A 130 4.37 -11.90 0.18
CA ILE A 130 4.20 -13.35 0.06
C ILE A 130 4.04 -13.72 -1.43
N ASP A 131 4.77 -14.73 -1.92
CA ASP A 131 4.47 -15.36 -3.21
C ASP A 131 3.14 -16.11 -3.07
N SER A 132 2.21 -15.90 -4.00
CA SER A 132 0.88 -16.52 -3.98
C SER A 132 0.92 -18.06 -3.92
N ARG A 133 1.99 -18.69 -4.43
CA ARG A 133 2.18 -20.14 -4.39
C ARG A 133 2.81 -20.64 -3.10
N ASP A 134 3.27 -19.75 -2.25
CA ASP A 134 3.78 -20.07 -0.91
C ASP A 134 2.68 -19.90 0.17
N ILE A 135 1.43 -19.64 -0.24
CA ILE A 135 0.26 -19.67 0.66
C ILE A 135 -0.08 -21.12 1.01
N GLY A 136 -0.27 -21.40 2.31
CA GLY A 136 -0.51 -22.73 2.85
C GLY A 136 0.74 -23.42 3.40
N ASP A 137 0.65 -24.72 3.66
CA ASP A 137 1.77 -25.49 4.20
C ASP A 137 2.74 -25.94 3.09
N PRO A 138 3.99 -25.43 3.07
CA PRO A 138 4.98 -25.84 2.07
C PRO A 138 5.43 -27.30 2.25
N ALA A 139 5.29 -27.90 3.44
CA ALA A 139 5.61 -29.30 3.69
C ALA A 139 4.51 -30.26 3.17
N ALA A 140 3.27 -29.78 3.05
CA ALA A 140 2.17 -30.53 2.44
C ALA A 140 2.33 -30.67 0.91
N CYS A 141 3.11 -29.77 0.29
CA CYS A 141 3.55 -29.90 -1.09
C CYS A 141 4.90 -30.58 -1.20
N CYS A 142 4.93 -31.77 -1.80
CA CYS A 142 6.18 -32.39 -2.25
C CYS A 142 6.88 -31.50 -3.29
N ALA A 143 7.73 -30.55 -2.87
CA ALA A 143 8.92 -29.99 -3.56
C ALA A 143 9.18 -28.47 -3.43
N ARG A 144 8.94 -27.79 -2.29
CA ARG A 144 9.55 -26.47 -2.05
C ARG A 144 10.11 -26.31 -0.63
N ARG A 145 11.27 -25.64 -0.51
CA ARG A 145 11.66 -24.99 0.74
C ARG A 145 10.66 -23.85 0.92
N GLY A 146 9.99 -23.78 2.07
CA GLY A 146 9.00 -22.74 2.35
C GLY A 146 9.49 -21.35 1.95
N GLY A 147 8.62 -20.59 1.30
CA GLY A 147 8.88 -19.21 0.93
C GLY A 147 9.20 -18.36 2.16
N LEU A 148 10.25 -17.54 2.06
CA LEU A 148 10.48 -16.48 3.02
C LEU A 148 9.48 -15.36 2.74
N HIS A 149 8.44 -15.25 3.56
CA HIS A 149 7.65 -14.02 3.61
C HIS A 149 8.49 -12.92 4.25
N ALA A 150 8.60 -11.77 3.58
CA ALA A 150 9.35 -10.65 4.14
C ALA A 150 8.37 -9.66 4.77
N VAL A 151 8.63 -9.32 6.03
CA VAL A 151 7.95 -8.24 6.75
C VAL A 151 8.98 -7.17 7.03
N SER A 152 8.65 -5.93 6.69
CA SER A 152 9.50 -4.77 6.97
C SER A 152 8.66 -3.67 7.58
N THR A 153 9.24 -2.97 8.55
CA THR A 153 8.63 -1.78 9.15
C THR A 153 9.57 -0.60 8.98
N SER A 154 9.03 0.53 8.56
CA SER A 154 9.75 1.78 8.31
C SER A 154 9.06 2.96 8.98
N VAL A 155 9.85 3.99 9.34
CA VAL A 155 9.37 5.21 10.00
C VAL A 155 9.67 6.40 9.11
N GLY A 156 8.68 7.27 8.94
CA GLY A 156 8.83 8.51 8.19
C GLY A 156 9.59 9.59 8.96
N ALA A 157 10.14 10.55 8.22
CA ALA A 157 10.80 11.71 8.82
C ALA A 157 9.79 12.63 9.54
N SER A 158 10.11 13.00 10.77
CA SER A 158 9.35 13.98 11.55
C SER A 158 10.04 15.34 11.50
N HIS A 159 9.24 16.39 11.29
CA HIS A 159 9.72 17.76 11.18
C HIS A 159 9.13 18.58 12.33
N ARG A 160 9.96 19.38 13.00
CA ARG A 160 9.59 20.30 14.08
C ARG A 160 10.00 21.72 13.70
N LEU A 161 9.14 22.69 13.96
CA LEU A 161 9.35 24.12 13.71
C LEU A 161 9.24 24.89 15.02
N SER A 162 10.16 25.82 15.29
CA SER A 162 10.06 26.72 16.46
C SER A 162 9.45 28.06 16.07
N LEU A 163 8.43 28.50 16.82
CA LEU A 163 7.69 29.76 16.65
C LEU A 163 8.20 30.88 17.56
N LYS A 164 9.44 30.82 18.03
CA LYS A 164 10.00 31.90 18.87
C LYS A 164 9.86 33.25 18.13
N PRO A 165 9.36 34.31 18.81
CA PRO A 165 9.28 35.63 18.21
C PRO A 165 10.66 36.05 17.71
N SER A 166 10.77 36.37 16.41
CA SER A 166 12.02 36.77 15.78
C SER A 166 11.75 37.91 14.82
N ASN A 167 12.63 38.91 14.83
CA ASN A 167 12.62 40.02 13.88
C ASN A 167 13.30 39.67 12.54
N ASP A 168 13.86 38.46 12.42
CA ASP A 168 14.46 37.95 11.19
C ASP A 168 13.41 37.20 10.35
N PRO A 169 13.09 37.65 9.12
CA PRO A 169 12.09 37.02 8.26
C PRO A 169 12.46 35.60 7.81
N MET A 170 13.73 35.19 7.94
CA MET A 170 14.20 33.83 7.64
C MET A 170 14.35 32.96 8.89
N ALA A 171 14.04 33.47 10.08
CA ALA A 171 14.20 32.73 11.33
C ALA A 171 13.34 31.47 11.40
N MET A 172 12.16 31.47 10.75
CA MET A 172 11.29 30.29 10.65
C MET A 172 11.95 29.16 9.85
N LEU A 173 12.54 29.46 8.69
CA LEU A 173 13.20 28.44 7.88
C LEU A 173 14.45 27.86 8.56
N ARG A 174 15.16 28.69 9.33
CA ARG A 174 16.33 28.25 10.13
C ARG A 174 15.96 27.48 11.39
N SER A 175 14.72 27.58 11.86
CA SER A 175 14.27 26.89 13.08
C SER A 175 13.68 25.51 12.82
N MET A 176 13.56 25.10 11.55
CA MET A 176 13.05 23.79 11.17
C MET A 176 14.09 22.69 11.44
N THR A 177 13.71 21.67 12.20
CA THR A 177 14.54 20.50 12.53
C THR A 177 13.87 19.23 12.02
N VAL A 178 14.65 18.28 11.52
CA VAL A 178 14.15 16.98 11.03
C VAL A 178 14.79 15.84 11.83
N LYS A 179 13.99 14.89 12.31
CA LYS A 179 14.44 13.68 13.00
C LYS A 179 13.56 12.48 12.65
N SER A 180 14.10 11.29 12.75
CA SER A 180 13.36 10.01 12.67
C SER A 180 13.75 9.11 13.84
N GLN A 181 12.85 8.22 14.24
CA GLN A 181 13.12 7.13 15.20
C GLN A 181 13.16 5.79 14.44
N THR A 182 13.78 4.78 15.02
CA THR A 182 13.75 3.41 14.48
C THR A 182 12.47 2.73 14.92
N ALA A 183 11.75 2.08 14.00
CA ALA A 183 10.61 1.26 14.36
C ALA A 183 11.08 0.05 15.17
N ILE A 184 10.27 -0.38 16.13
CA ILE A 184 10.45 -1.67 16.80
C ILE A 184 9.48 -2.67 16.14
N PRO A 185 9.93 -3.50 15.18
CA PRO A 185 9.08 -4.54 14.60
C PRO A 185 9.07 -5.77 15.51
N THR A 186 7.87 -6.19 15.92
CA THR A 186 7.67 -7.57 16.41
C THR A 186 7.07 -8.37 15.28
N THR A 187 7.82 -9.32 14.72
CA THR A 187 7.30 -10.20 13.64
C THR A 187 7.05 -11.60 14.20
N ARG A 188 5.79 -12.03 14.15
CA ARG A 188 5.38 -13.42 14.40
C ARG A 188 4.59 -13.88 13.18
N SER A 189 5.20 -14.72 12.34
CA SER A 189 4.46 -15.52 11.37
C SER A 189 3.98 -16.78 12.07
N ASP A 190 2.67 -16.98 12.13
CA ASP A 190 2.09 -18.22 12.65
C ASP A 190 1.43 -18.92 11.46
N THR A 191 2.13 -19.91 10.90
CA THR A 191 1.57 -20.81 9.90
C THR A 191 0.85 -21.90 10.68
N ARG A 192 -0.39 -21.64 11.07
CA ARG A 192 -1.16 -22.59 11.87
C ARG A 192 -2.11 -23.36 10.96
N THR A 193 -1.75 -24.55 10.54
CA THR A 193 -2.64 -25.41 9.74
C THR A 193 -3.80 -25.95 10.59
N ASP A 194 -4.89 -25.21 10.70
CA ASP A 194 -6.23 -25.80 10.88
C ASP A 194 -6.94 -25.98 9.51
N GLY A 195 -6.20 -25.76 8.41
CA GLY A 195 -6.57 -26.03 7.03
C GLY A 195 -5.36 -25.94 6.09
N HIS A 196 -5.39 -26.67 4.97
CA HIS A 196 -4.22 -26.90 4.09
C HIS A 196 -3.74 -25.68 3.27
N CYS A 197 -4.51 -24.58 3.22
CA CYS A 197 -4.41 -23.56 2.16
C CYS A 197 -4.54 -22.12 2.63
N TRP A 198 -4.00 -21.80 3.81
CA TRP A 198 -3.93 -20.42 4.28
C TRP A 198 -2.61 -20.12 5.00
N THR A 199 -2.21 -18.86 4.96
CA THR A 199 -1.03 -18.32 5.64
C THR A 199 -1.42 -17.06 6.40
N LYS A 200 -1.00 -16.91 7.66
CA LYS A 200 -1.24 -15.70 8.47
C LYS A 200 0.08 -15.02 8.82
N ILE A 201 0.18 -13.75 8.44
CA ILE A 201 1.34 -12.90 8.71
C ILE A 201 0.91 -11.82 9.70
N CYS A 202 1.49 -11.84 10.89
CA CYS A 202 1.25 -10.81 11.90
C CYS A 202 2.49 -9.95 12.12
N ALA A 203 2.25 -8.67 12.35
CA ALA A 203 3.26 -7.68 12.66
C ALA A 203 2.73 -6.73 13.73
N ALA A 204 3.59 -6.36 14.67
CA ALA A 204 3.36 -5.21 15.53
C ALA A 204 4.48 -4.18 15.31
N ALA A 205 4.11 -2.91 15.38
CA ALA A 205 5.03 -1.82 15.16
C ALA A 205 4.71 -0.67 16.11
N GLU A 206 5.79 -0.04 16.56
CA GLU A 206 5.77 1.12 17.46
C GLU A 206 6.74 2.18 16.93
N ALA A 207 6.32 3.45 16.99
CA ALA A 207 7.20 4.60 16.76
C ALA A 207 6.85 5.79 17.66
N ALA A 208 7.80 6.18 18.51
CA ALA A 208 7.70 7.36 19.38
C ALA A 208 7.97 8.67 18.65
N TYR A 209 7.50 9.79 19.22
CA TYR A 209 7.79 11.12 18.70
C TYR A 209 9.28 11.48 18.95
N PRO A 210 10.09 11.72 17.89
CA PRO A 210 11.55 11.75 18.02
C PRO A 210 12.13 12.99 18.73
N PHE A 211 11.29 13.97 19.06
CA PHE A 211 11.74 15.21 19.69
C PHE A 211 11.53 15.25 21.20
N GLU A 212 10.76 14.31 21.76
CA GLU A 212 10.43 14.28 23.18
C GLU A 212 10.60 12.84 23.73
N PRO A 213 11.52 12.60 24.67
CA PRO A 213 11.86 11.25 25.14
C PRO A 213 10.72 10.47 25.82
N MET A 214 9.75 11.17 26.41
CA MET A 214 8.59 10.58 27.10
C MET A 214 7.30 10.73 26.29
N SER A 215 7.44 10.92 24.97
CA SER A 215 6.27 11.00 24.11
C SER A 215 5.59 9.63 24.01
N PRO A 216 4.24 9.59 24.04
CA PRO A 216 3.52 8.39 23.66
C PRO A 216 3.83 8.02 22.21
N SER A 217 3.85 6.73 21.95
CA SER A 217 4.11 6.12 20.65
C SER A 217 2.85 6.01 19.80
N ILE A 218 3.07 5.92 18.48
CA ILE A 218 2.07 5.36 17.57
C ILE A 218 2.31 3.87 17.53
N ASP A 219 1.30 3.12 17.96
CA ASP A 219 1.31 1.67 18.07
C ASP A 219 0.21 1.05 17.20
N TYR A 220 0.52 -0.10 16.62
CA TYR A 220 -0.46 -1.02 16.09
C TYR A 220 0.03 -2.47 16.10
N SER A 221 -0.92 -3.39 16.08
CA SER A 221 -0.74 -4.83 15.90
C SER A 221 -1.73 -5.29 14.84
N ILE A 222 -1.24 -5.93 13.79
CA ILE A 222 -2.02 -6.33 12.63
C ILE A 222 -1.72 -7.76 12.23
N CYS A 223 -2.70 -8.41 11.64
CA CYS A 223 -2.57 -9.72 11.03
C CYS A 223 -3.27 -9.75 9.68
N TRP A 224 -2.53 -10.12 8.65
CA TRP A 224 -3.09 -10.49 7.36
C TRP A 224 -3.24 -12.01 7.27
N THR A 225 -4.41 -12.47 6.84
CA THR A 225 -4.65 -13.89 6.54
C THR A 225 -4.90 -14.04 5.05
N PHE A 226 -4.04 -14.80 4.38
CA PHE A 226 -4.12 -15.16 2.97
C PHE A 226 -4.75 -16.54 2.88
N THR A 227 -5.86 -16.68 2.15
CA THR A 227 -6.62 -17.93 2.04
C THR A 227 -6.84 -18.29 0.58
N VAL A 228 -6.59 -19.54 0.22
CA VAL A 228 -6.94 -20.14 -1.06
C VAL A 228 -8.11 -21.09 -0.86
N ALA A 229 -9.30 -20.67 -1.29
CA ALA A 229 -10.52 -21.46 -1.21
C ALA A 229 -10.92 -22.09 -2.55
N GLU A 230 -10.45 -21.51 -3.65
CA GLU A 230 -10.69 -21.92 -5.03
C GLU A 230 -9.39 -21.75 -5.82
N ARG A 231 -9.23 -22.54 -6.88
CA ARG A 231 -8.03 -22.51 -7.72
C ARG A 231 -7.76 -21.14 -8.29
N ASP A 232 -6.51 -20.73 -8.16
CA ASP A 232 -6.00 -19.45 -8.66
C ASP A 232 -6.77 -18.23 -8.12
N ARG A 233 -7.38 -18.37 -6.93
CA ARG A 233 -8.14 -17.30 -6.26
C ARG A 233 -7.70 -17.16 -4.80
N VAL A 234 -7.06 -16.04 -4.51
CA VAL A 234 -6.58 -15.69 -3.18
C VAL A 234 -7.53 -14.69 -2.53
N THR A 235 -7.83 -14.89 -1.25
CA THR A 235 -8.55 -13.92 -0.42
C THR A 235 -7.65 -13.45 0.72
N VAL A 236 -7.53 -12.14 0.86
CA VAL A 236 -6.76 -11.49 1.93
C VAL A 236 -7.72 -10.81 2.89
N THR A 237 -7.63 -11.16 4.16
CA THR A 237 -8.33 -10.47 5.26
C THR A 237 -7.32 -9.78 6.16
N LEU A 238 -7.71 -8.66 6.75
CA LEU A 238 -6.89 -7.89 7.70
C LEU A 238 -7.68 -7.70 8.99
N GLU A 239 -7.03 -7.94 10.11
CA GLU A 239 -7.56 -7.65 11.44
C GLU A 239 -6.44 -7.11 12.33
N GLY A 240 -6.79 -6.42 13.40
CA GLY A 240 -5.79 -5.91 14.33
C GLY A 240 -6.33 -4.90 15.31
N GLU A 241 -5.39 -4.21 15.94
CA GLU A 241 -5.62 -3.12 16.87
C GLU A 241 -4.63 -2.00 16.59
N HIS A 242 -5.06 -0.75 16.74
CA HIS A 242 -4.19 0.41 16.63
C HIS A 242 -4.65 1.49 17.61
N ASN A 243 -3.85 2.54 17.85
CA ASN A 243 -4.31 3.66 18.66
C ASN A 243 -5.39 4.50 17.97
N GLN A 244 -6.07 5.41 18.67
CA GLN A 244 -7.11 6.26 18.05
C GLN A 244 -6.55 7.45 17.25
N PHE A 245 -5.24 7.63 17.19
CA PHE A 245 -4.55 8.62 16.36
C PHE A 245 -3.23 8.00 15.86
N PRO A 246 -2.80 8.24 14.62
CA PRO A 246 -3.34 9.16 13.62
C PRO A 246 -4.37 8.48 12.70
N ASN A 247 -4.37 8.78 11.40
CA ASN A 247 -5.12 7.96 10.44
C ASN A 247 -4.39 6.64 10.22
N TYR A 248 -5.17 5.57 10.02
CA TYR A 248 -4.64 4.27 9.67
C TYR A 248 -5.26 3.76 8.37
N GLU A 249 -4.48 3.07 7.56
CA GLU A 249 -4.98 2.40 6.36
C GLU A 249 -4.33 1.05 6.15
N GLY A 250 -5.12 0.10 5.65
CA GLY A 250 -4.65 -1.18 5.14
C GLY A 250 -4.84 -1.22 3.63
N LEU A 251 -3.79 -1.62 2.91
CA LEU A 251 -3.76 -1.71 1.45
C LEU A 251 -3.33 -3.10 1.01
N VAL A 252 -3.89 -3.56 -0.10
CA VAL A 252 -3.45 -4.78 -0.80
C VAL A 252 -3.04 -4.40 -2.21
N HIS A 253 -1.84 -4.83 -2.59
CA HIS A 253 -1.25 -4.63 -3.91
C HIS A 253 -1.13 -5.99 -4.61
N SER A 254 -2.07 -6.27 -5.51
CA SER A 254 -2.01 -7.38 -6.48
C SER A 254 -3.07 -7.12 -7.56
N PRO A 255 -2.75 -7.27 -8.84
CA PRO A 255 -2.32 -6.24 -9.82
C PRO A 255 -3.00 -4.85 -9.79
N LEU A 256 -3.96 -4.60 -8.89
CA LEU A 256 -4.61 -3.32 -8.61
C LEU A 256 -4.33 -2.91 -7.15
N HIS A 257 -4.52 -1.62 -6.86
CA HIS A 257 -4.43 -1.10 -5.49
C HIS A 257 -5.81 -1.20 -4.85
N TYR A 258 -5.96 -1.99 -3.78
CA TYR A 258 -7.21 -2.12 -3.04
C TYR A 258 -7.10 -1.49 -1.66
N GLN A 259 -8.04 -0.59 -1.36
CA GLN A 259 -8.21 -0.06 -0.01
C GLN A 259 -8.96 -1.07 0.85
N GLN A 260 -8.24 -1.72 1.76
CA GLN A 260 -8.80 -2.77 2.61
C GLN A 260 -9.41 -2.22 3.90
N TYR A 261 -8.77 -1.19 4.46
CA TYR A 261 -9.16 -0.59 5.73
C TYR A 261 -8.85 0.92 5.72
N MET A 262 -9.72 1.69 6.36
CA MET A 262 -9.55 3.12 6.57
C MET A 262 -10.03 3.46 7.97
N PHE A 263 -9.16 4.10 8.74
CA PHE A 263 -9.51 4.72 10.00
C PHE A 263 -9.23 6.21 9.90
N ASP A 264 -10.30 7.00 10.01
CA ASP A 264 -10.21 8.44 10.02
C ASP A 264 -10.24 8.97 11.46
N THR A 265 -9.12 9.47 11.96
CA THR A 265 -9.05 9.96 13.33
C THR A 265 -9.91 11.21 13.51
N ALA A 266 -10.68 11.25 14.60
CA ALA A 266 -11.33 12.47 15.09
C ALA A 266 -10.37 13.38 15.87
N GLY A 267 -9.17 12.88 16.21
CA GLY A 267 -8.16 13.65 16.92
C GLY A 267 -7.55 14.75 16.05
N THR A 268 -7.28 15.91 16.64
CA THR A 268 -6.62 17.04 15.97
C THR A 268 -5.09 17.00 16.07
N GLY A 269 -4.55 16.03 16.80
CA GLY A 269 -3.12 15.84 17.02
C GLY A 269 -2.84 14.65 17.95
N PRO A 270 -1.55 14.27 18.10
CA PRO A 270 -1.15 13.22 19.02
C PRO A 270 -1.46 13.66 20.45
N GLY A 271 -2.00 12.80 21.29
CA GLY A 271 -2.34 13.13 22.66
C GLY A 271 -2.22 11.91 23.55
N PHE A 272 -2.04 12.11 24.85
CA PHE A 272 -1.88 11.00 25.78
C PHE A 272 -3.03 9.98 25.66
N TRP A 273 -4.28 10.47 25.66
CA TRP A 273 -5.45 9.59 25.59
C TRP A 273 -5.58 8.88 24.25
N ASN A 274 -5.47 9.58 23.13
CA ASN A 274 -5.70 8.96 21.82
C ASN A 274 -4.56 8.02 21.37
N LEU A 275 -3.36 8.17 21.94
CA LEU A 275 -2.24 7.25 21.73
C LEU A 275 -2.17 6.14 22.79
N SER A 276 -2.97 6.20 23.86
CA SER A 276 -3.04 5.13 24.88
C SER A 276 -4.29 4.25 24.77
N LEU A 277 -5.29 4.69 24.01
CA LEU A 277 -6.54 3.96 23.81
C LEU A 277 -6.45 3.13 22.53
N TRP A 278 -6.75 1.84 22.67
CA TRP A 278 -6.76 0.87 21.57
C TRP A 278 -8.10 0.90 20.82
N HIS A 279 -8.04 0.71 19.51
CA HIS A 279 -9.15 0.51 18.61
C HIS A 279 -8.93 -0.79 17.83
N SER A 280 -9.73 -1.81 18.14
CA SER A 280 -9.73 -3.08 17.41
C SER A 280 -10.56 -2.95 16.14
N PHE A 281 -10.10 -3.59 15.06
CA PHE A 281 -10.75 -3.50 13.75
C PHE A 281 -10.64 -4.80 12.95
N ALA A 282 -11.54 -4.94 11.98
CA ALA A 282 -11.47 -5.92 10.90
C ALA A 282 -11.69 -5.18 9.57
N GLY A 283 -10.73 -5.32 8.65
CA GLY A 283 -10.80 -4.77 7.31
C GLY A 283 -11.66 -5.62 6.37
N LEU A 284 -11.87 -5.11 5.15
CA LEU A 284 -12.59 -5.82 4.11
C LEU A 284 -11.80 -7.07 3.65
N GLY A 285 -12.50 -8.14 3.32
CA GLY A 285 -11.91 -9.27 2.61
C GLY A 285 -11.76 -8.92 1.13
N ILE A 286 -10.53 -8.95 0.61
CA ILE A 286 -10.24 -8.68 -0.80
C ILE A 286 -9.89 -9.98 -1.49
N SER A 287 -10.63 -10.35 -2.53
CA SER A 287 -10.35 -11.52 -3.35
C SER A 287 -9.87 -11.10 -4.75
N PHE A 288 -8.87 -11.79 -5.27
CA PHE A 288 -8.34 -11.58 -6.62
C PHE A 288 -7.79 -12.89 -7.19
N GLU A 289 -7.61 -12.90 -8.51
CA GLU A 289 -6.99 -14.01 -9.21
C GLU A 289 -5.47 -13.94 -9.05
N ALA A 290 -4.85 -15.03 -8.63
CA ALA A 290 -3.40 -15.18 -8.54
C ALA A 290 -3.02 -16.66 -8.62
N GLU A 291 -1.89 -17.00 -9.25
CA GLU A 291 -1.47 -18.41 -9.39
C GLU A 291 -1.24 -19.04 -8.00
N THR A 292 -1.99 -20.10 -7.68
CA THR A 292 -1.90 -20.76 -6.37
C THR A 292 -1.13 -22.06 -6.43
N SER A 293 -0.64 -22.51 -5.28
CA SER A 293 0.02 -23.82 -5.17
C SER A 293 -0.90 -24.95 -5.68
N PRO A 294 -0.39 -25.95 -6.42
CA PRO A 294 -1.18 -27.09 -6.89
C PRO A 294 -1.68 -28.01 -5.75
N CYS A 295 -1.21 -27.82 -4.52
CA CYS A 295 -1.70 -28.54 -3.35
C CYS A 295 -2.92 -27.88 -2.72
N CYS A 296 -3.27 -26.69 -3.20
CA CYS A 296 -4.51 -26.02 -2.91
C CYS A 296 -5.53 -26.26 -4.03
N PRO A 297 -6.84 -26.30 -3.68
CA PRO A 297 -7.91 -26.68 -4.60
C PRO A 297 -7.91 -25.85 -5.88
#